data_AF-A0A958ENN7-F1
#
_entry.id   AF-A0A958ENN7-F1
#
_cell.length_a   1.000
_cell.length_b   1.000
_cell.length_c   1.000
_cell.angle_alpha   90.00
_cell.angle_beta   90.00
_cell.angle_gamma   90.00
#
_symmetry.space_group_name_H-M   'P 1'
#
loop_
_entity.id
_entity.type
_entity.pdbx_description
1 polymer ?
#
loop_
_entity_poly.entity_id
_entity_poly.type
_entity_poly.pdbx_seq_one_letter_code
_entity_poly.pdbx_strand_id
1 'polypeptide(L)' 'MFKIALFFISFCLVFGQNIKISILDKKNKEAIEQAEVFYGDKLYTTNETGLVLFRREAAIKKVEIKHVSYKPVIFFLNDT' A
#
# COMPACT_ATOMS: atom_id res chain seq x y z
N MET A 1 18.31 14.32 -8.15
CA MET A 1 18.73 12.94 -7.81
C MET A 1 17.47 12.11 -7.57
N PHE A 2 17.08 11.25 -8.51
CA PHE A 2 15.97 10.31 -8.31
C PHE A 2 16.44 9.19 -7.38
N LYS A 3 15.98 9.19 -6.13
CA LYS A 3 16.21 8.07 -5.20
C LYS A 3 15.39 6.89 -5.72
N ILE A 4 16.07 5.84 -6.18
CA ILE A 4 15.45 4.56 -6.56
C ILE A 4 15.05 3.84 -5.27
N ALA A 5 14.01 4.33 -4.61
CA ALA A 5 13.41 3.65 -3.48
C ALA A 5 12.38 2.66 -4.04
N LEU A 6 12.76 1.37 -4.06
CA LEU A 6 11.81 0.29 -4.23
C LEU A 6 10.92 0.29 -2.99
N PHE A 7 9.59 0.37 -3.12
CA PHE A 7 8.73 0.11 -1.97
C PHE A 7 8.90 -1.34 -1.51
N PHE A 8 8.90 -1.57 -0.20
CA PHE A 8 8.71 -2.89 0.37
C PHE A 8 7.32 -2.91 0.99
N ILE A 9 6.41 -3.71 0.43
CA ILE A 9 5.14 -4.04 1.08
C ILE A 9 5.52 -4.90 2.27
N SER A 10 5.55 -4.31 3.47
CA SER A 10 6.12 -4.98 4.63
C SER A 10 5.17 -6.03 5.20
N PHE A 11 3.85 -5.84 5.12
CA PHE A 11 2.89 -6.82 5.60
C PHE A 11 1.47 -6.44 5.16
N CYS A 12 0.74 -7.38 4.56
CA CYS A 12 -0.71 -7.30 4.43
C CYS A 12 -1.31 -8.16 5.54
N LEU A 13 -1.92 -7.54 6.54
CA LEU A 13 -2.62 -8.26 7.61
C LEU A 13 -4.12 -8.19 7.38
N VAL A 14 -4.73 -9.36 7.29
CA VAL A 14 -6.18 -9.52 7.27
C VAL A 14 -6.67 -9.67 8.71
N PHE A 15 -7.46 -8.71 9.18
CA PHE A 15 -8.15 -8.79 10.47
C PHE A 15 -9.66 -8.87 10.21
N GLY A 16 -10.21 -10.09 10.17
CA GLY A 16 -11.62 -10.33 9.85
C GLY A 16 -11.97 -9.82 8.45
N GLN A 17 -12.74 -8.73 8.36
CA GLN A 17 -13.14 -8.11 7.09
C GLN A 17 -12.29 -6.89 6.72
N ASN A 18 -11.17 -6.63 7.39
CA ASN A 18 -10.33 -5.47 7.10
C ASN A 18 -8.93 -5.88 6.61
N ILE A 19 -8.42 -5.12 5.66
CA ILE A 19 -7.06 -5.20 5.15
C ILE A 19 -6.29 -3.99 5.65
N LYS A 20 -5.16 -4.24 6.29
CA LYS A 20 -4.19 -3.21 6.68
C LYS A 20 -2.96 -3.31 5.77
N ILE A 21 -2.63 -2.20 5.11
CA ILE A 21 -1.39 -2.07 4.32
C ILE A 21 -0.50 -1.02 4.96
N SER A 22 0.74 -1.41 5.26
CA SER A 22 1.81 -0.50 5.70
C SER A 22 2.76 -0.23 4.55
N ILE A 23 2.95 1.06 4.23
CA ILE A 23 3.84 1.53 3.16
C ILE A 23 5.05 2.19 3.80
N LEU A 24 6.19 1.51 3.66
CA LEU A 24 7.45 1.93 4.25
C LEU A 24 8.51 2.07 3.16
N ASP A 25 9.44 2.99 3.35
CA ASP A 25 10.65 3.07 2.55
C ASP A 25 11.51 1.82 2.83
N LYS A 26 11.93 1.13 1.78
CA LYS A 26 12.66 -0.14 1.90
C LYS A 26 14.00 -0.01 2.61
N LYS A 27 14.68 1.13 2.46
CA LYS A 27 16.04 1.39 2.95
C LYS A 27 16.05 1.70 4.43
N ASN A 28 15.24 2.66 4.88
CA ASN A 28 15.26 3.13 6.27
C ASN A 28 14.06 2.65 7.10
N LYS A 29 13.09 1.97 6.48
CA LYS A 29 11.85 1.49 7.12
C LYS A 29 10.96 2.61 7.66
N GLU A 30 11.19 3.85 7.22
CA GLU A 30 10.35 5.00 7.57
C GLU A 30 8.99 4.89 6.88
N ALA A 31 7.97 5.40 7.54
CA ALA A 31 6.62 5.50 7.00
C ALA A 31 6.59 6.43 5.78
N ILE A 32 5.87 6.01 4.74
CA ILE A 32 5.59 6.86 3.59
C ILE A 32 4.17 7.37 3.71
N GLU A 33 4.04 8.63 4.12
CA GLU A 33 2.79 9.36 4.20
C GLU A 33 2.30 9.79 2.82
N GLN A 34 1.01 10.07 2.68
CA GLN A 34 0.41 10.59 1.45
C GLN A 34 0.63 9.72 0.19
N ALA A 35 0.96 8.44 0.36
CA ALA A 35 0.98 7.48 -0.72
C ALA A 35 -0.47 7.15 -1.12
N GLU A 36 -0.75 7.21 -2.41
CA GLU A 36 -2.02 6.83 -3.00
C GLU A 36 -2.06 5.31 -3.16
N VAL A 37 -3.08 4.67 -2.61
CA VAL A 37 -3.32 3.25 -2.66
C VAL A 37 -4.65 3.00 -3.36
N PHE A 38 -4.57 2.52 -4.59
CA PHE A 38 -5.71 2.12 -5.38
C PHE A 38 -6.00 0.64 -5.12
N TYR A 39 -7.15 0.33 -4.54
CA TYR A 39 -7.65 -1.04 -4.34
C TYR A 39 -8.86 -1.26 -5.25
N GLY A 40 -8.64 -1.87 -6.41
CA GLY A 40 -9.60 -1.79 -7.51
C GLY A 40 -9.78 -0.33 -7.95
N ASP A 41 -11.02 0.16 -7.91
CA ASP A 41 -11.36 1.55 -8.29
C ASP A 41 -11.38 2.52 -7.09
N LYS A 42 -11.07 2.03 -5.89
CA LYS A 42 -11.10 2.83 -4.67
C LYS A 42 -9.74 3.42 -4.37
N LEU A 43 -9.68 4.72 -4.12
CA LEU A 43 -8.48 5.43 -3.70
C LEU A 43 -8.45 5.60 -2.18
N TYR A 44 -7.32 5.24 -1.59
CA TYR A 44 -6.96 5.52 -0.21
C TYR A 44 -5.64 6.29 -0.16
N THR A 45 -5.41 7.02 0.93
CA THR A 45 -4.16 7.77 1.13
C THR A 45 -3.57 7.35 2.47
N THR A 46 -2.27 7.06 2.50
CA THR A 46 -1.60 6.71 3.76
C THR A 46 -1.60 7.89 4.74
N ASN A 47 -1.86 7.58 6.01
CA ASN A 47 -1.76 8.54 7.10
C ASN A 47 -0.29 8.84 7.48
N GLU A 48 -0.09 9.65 8.53
CA GLU A 48 1.22 10.01 9.10
C GLU A 48 2.10 8.81 9.53
N THR A 49 1.49 7.64 9.72
CA THR A 49 2.20 6.39 10.05
C THR A 49 2.44 5.49 8.84
N GLY A 50 2.13 5.97 7.63
CA GLY A 50 2.28 5.20 6.39
C GLY A 50 1.26 4.07 6.26
N LEU A 51 0.11 4.17 6.93
CA LEU A 51 -0.90 3.12 7.00
C LEU A 51 -2.15 3.48 6.20
N VAL A 52 -2.73 2.46 5.57
CA VAL A 52 -4.14 2.46 5.14
C VAL A 52 -4.86 1.25 5.71
N LEU A 53 -6.13 1.46 6.07
CA LEU A 53 -7.05 0.42 6.53
C LEU A 53 -8.32 0.51 5.69
N PHE A 54 -8.74 -0.59 5.09
CA PHE A 54 -9.97 -0.64 4.32
C PHE A 54 -10.65 -1.99 4.42
N ARG A 55 -11.94 -2.02 4.09
CA ARG A 55 -12.75 -3.23 4.12
C ARG A 55 -12.38 -4.13 2.94
N ARG A 56 -12.15 -5.41 3.24
CA ARG A 56 -11.96 -6.51 2.29
C ARG A 56 -13.15 -6.62 1.34
N GLU A 57 -12.86 -6.91 0.08
CA GLU A 57 -13.86 -7.28 -0.92
C GLU A 57 -13.68 -8.74 -1.36
N ALA A 58 -14.79 -9.42 -1.63
CA ALA A 58 -14.82 -10.81 -2.08
C ALA A 58 -14.47 -10.92 -3.57
N ALA A 59 -13.23 -10.57 -3.92
CA ALA A 59 -12.61 -10.82 -5.23
C ALA A 59 -11.11 -10.54 -5.16
N ILE A 60 -10.34 -11.13 -6.06
CA ILE A 60 -8.96 -10.69 -6.31
C ILE A 60 -9.01 -9.23 -6.75
N LYS A 61 -8.26 -8.36 -6.07
CA LYS A 61 -8.17 -6.95 -6.43
C LYS A 61 -6.75 -6.59 -6.82
N LYS A 62 -6.63 -5.82 -7.90
CA LYS A 62 -5.39 -5.11 -8.22
C LYS A 62 -5.19 -4.03 -7.17
N VAL A 63 -3.99 -4.01 -6.60
CA VAL A 63 -3.52 -2.95 -5.70
C VAL A 63 -2.42 -2.19 -6.43
N GLU A 64 -2.59 -0.88 -6.56
CA GLU A 64 -1.59 0.01 -7.16
C GLU A 64 -1.24 1.11 -6.18
N ILE A 65 0.04 1.25 -5.88
CA ILE A 65 0.58 2.23 -4.94
C ILE A 65 1.36 3.26 -5.73
N LYS A 66 1.05 4.55 -5.52
CA LYS A 66 1.75 5.69 -6.12
C LYS A 66 2.19 6.67 -5.05
N HIS A 67 3.31 7.33 -5.30
CA HIS A 67 3.77 8.47 -4.50
C HIS A 67 4.71 9.30 -5.36
N VAL A 68 4.71 10.63 -5.21
CA VAL A 68 5.50 11.56 -6.03
C VAL A 68 7.01 11.21 -6.04
N SER A 69 7.55 10.79 -4.90
CA SER A 69 8.98 10.50 -4.70
C SER A 69 9.42 9.06 -4.98
N TYR A 70 8.51 8.14 -5.30
CA TYR A 70 8.83 6.70 -5.38
C TYR A 70 8.27 6.05 -6.65
N LYS A 71 8.86 4.93 -7.06
CA LYS A 71 8.36 4.18 -8.22
C LYS A 71 7.06 3.46 -7.85
N PRO A 72 6.03 3.48 -8.71
CA PRO A 72 4.77 2.82 -8.40
C PRO A 72 4.97 1.31 -8.22
N VAL A 73 4.15 0.71 -7.35
CA VAL A 73 4.12 -0.74 -7.13
C VAL A 73 2.73 -1.28 -7.38
N ILE A 74 2.68 -2.40 -8.10
CA ILE A 74 1.43 -3.06 -8.49
C ILE A 74 1.51 -4.51 -8.07
N PHE A 75 0.46 -5.01 -7.43
CA PHE A 75 0.32 -6.42 -7.08
C PHE A 75 -1.16 -6.79 -7.04
N PHE A 76 -1.46 -8.09 -7.05
CA PHE A 76 -2.81 -8.60 -6.89
C PHE A 76 -2.94 -9.17 -5.48
N LEU A 77 -3.93 -8.68 -4.75
CA LEU A 77 -4.28 -9.20 -3.44
C LEU A 77 -5.37 -10.25 -3.65
N ASN A 78 -4.99 -11.51 -3.44
CA ASN A 78 -5.88 -12.67 -3.47
C ASN A 78 -6.10 -13.14 -2.04
N ASP A 79 -7.34 -13.47 -1.70
CA ASP A 79 -7.78 -13.83 -0.36
C ASP A 79 -8.27 -15.28 -0.24
N THR A 80 -7.82 -16.15 -1.15
CA THR A 80 -8.02 -17.62 -1.06
C THR A 80 -7.46 -18.19 0.23
#